data_AF-A0A926VKF9-F1
#
_entry.id   AF-A0A926VKF9-F1
#
_cell.length_a   1.000
_cell.length_b   1.000
_cell.length_c   1.000
_cell.angle_alpha   90.00
_cell.angle_beta   90.00
_cell.angle_gamma   90.00
#
_symmetry.space_group_name_H-M   'P 1'
#
loop_
_entity.id
_entity.type
_entity.pdbx_description
1 polymer ?
#
loop_
_entity_poly.entity_id
_entity_poly.type
_entity_poly.pdbx_seq_one_letter_code
_entity_poly.pdbx_strand_id
1 'polypeptide(L)'
;MQNDINFPMIAIVNDLDALITEIDQNPQLSSWVVRLVLKSIKDKARNMVIETAPTPVSTNQVPHLEALSNSSAMGTRVMVLK
;
A
#
# COMPACT_ATOMS: atom_id res chain seq x y z
N MET A 1 -8.97 -5.18 24.47
CA MET A 1 -8.10 -4.76 23.35
C MET A 1 -8.60 -5.50 22.14
N GLN A 2 -9.24 -4.75 21.26
CA GLN A 2 -10.33 -5.19 20.40
C GLN A 2 -9.79 -5.46 18.98
N ASN A 3 -9.86 -6.71 18.55
CA ASN A 3 -10.13 -7.09 17.16
C ASN A 3 -9.25 -6.49 16.03
N ASP A 4 -7.96 -6.81 16.02
CA ASP A 4 -7.18 -6.86 14.77
C ASP A 4 -7.60 -8.10 13.96
N ILE A 5 -8.90 -8.19 13.63
CA ILE A 5 -9.46 -9.31 12.87
C ILE A 5 -8.98 -9.13 11.44
N ASN A 6 -7.90 -9.81 11.06
CA ASN A 6 -7.54 -10.29 9.73
C ASN A 6 -8.19 -9.54 8.54
N PHE A 7 -8.13 -8.20 8.51
CA PHE A 7 -8.66 -7.37 7.43
C PHE A 7 -8.18 -7.84 6.04
N PRO A 8 -6.92 -8.27 5.88
CA PRO A 8 -6.46 -8.84 4.62
C PRO A 8 -7.21 -10.11 4.21
N MET A 9 -7.53 -10.98 5.17
CA MET A 9 -8.25 -12.23 4.89
C MET A 9 -9.70 -11.95 4.49
N ILE A 10 -10.37 -11.01 5.15
CA ILE A 10 -11.75 -10.61 4.83
C ILE A 10 -11.84 -10.10 3.38
N ALA A 11 -10.87 -9.30 2.94
CA ALA A 11 -10.86 -8.78 1.58
C ALA A 11 -10.73 -9.90 0.52
N ILE A 12 -9.93 -10.94 0.78
CA ILE A 12 -9.79 -12.08 -0.13
C ILE A 12 -11.06 -12.95 -0.14
N VAL A 13 -11.69 -13.17 1.02
CA VAL A 13 -12.95 -13.91 1.12
C VAL A 13 -14.04 -13.20 0.32
N ASN A 14 -14.17 -11.87 0.45
CA ASN A 14 -15.15 -11.09 -0.31
C ASN A 14 -14.95 -11.20 -1.83
N ASP A 15 -13.70 -11.17 -2.30
CA ASP A 15 -13.41 -11.32 -3.73
C ASP A 15 -13.79 -12.73 -4.24
N LEU A 16 -13.60 -13.76 -3.41
CA LEU A 16 -14.00 -15.13 -3.74
C LEU A 16 -15.52 -15.29 -3.77
N ASP A 17 -16.24 -14.72 -2.80
CA ASP A 17 -17.71 -14.76 -2.76
C ASP A 17 -18.32 -14.04 -3.98
N ALA A 18 -17.72 -12.92 -4.40
CA ALA A 18 -18.11 -12.23 -5.62
C ALA A 18 -17.91 -13.09 -6.86
N LEU A 19 -16.77 -13.78 -6.98
CA LEU A 19 -16.51 -14.69 -8.09
C LEU A 19 -17.48 -15.89 -8.11
N ILE A 20 -17.79 -16.47 -6.94
CA ILE A 20 -18.75 -17.58 -6.83
C ILE A 20 -20.13 -17.10 -7.31
N THR A 21 -20.59 -15.96 -6.82
CA THR A 21 -21.88 -15.36 -7.22
C THR A 21 -21.93 -15.13 -8.72
N GLU A 22 -20.84 -14.63 -9.31
CA GLU A 22 -20.76 -14.37 -10.75
C GLU A 22 -20.83 -15.67 -11.57
N ILE A 23 -20.17 -16.75 -11.12
CA ILE A 23 -20.22 -18.06 -11.77
C ILE A 23 -21.64 -18.66 -11.69
N ASP A 24 -22.29 -18.55 -10.54
CA ASP A 24 -23.64 -19.06 -10.31
C ASP A 24 -24.67 -18.31 -11.17
N GLN A 25 -24.53 -16.98 -11.29
CA GLN A 25 -25.41 -16.14 -12.10
C GLN A 25 -25.13 -16.26 -13.61
N ASN A 26 -23.90 -16.58 -13.99
CA ASN A 26 -23.47 -16.64 -15.38
C ASN A 26 -22.78 -17.98 -15.69
N PRO A 27 -23.51 -19.09 -15.84
CA PRO A 27 -22.94 -20.42 -16.07
C PRO A 27 -22.17 -20.56 -17.40
N GLN A 28 -22.31 -19.59 -18.31
CA GLN A 28 -21.53 -19.52 -19.56
C GLN A 28 -20.21 -18.76 -19.39
N LEU A 29 -19.82 -18.36 -18.17
CA LEU A 29 -18.55 -17.70 -17.94
C LEU A 29 -17.41 -18.58 -18.47
N SER A 30 -16.57 -18.01 -19.31
CA SER A 30 -15.47 -18.79 -19.87
C SER A 30 -14.49 -19.19 -18.76
N SER A 31 -13.97 -20.41 -18.86
CA SER A 31 -12.92 -20.88 -17.94
C SER A 31 -11.66 -20.01 -17.97
N TRP A 32 -11.43 -19.26 -19.05
CA TRP A 32 -10.33 -18.29 -19.15
C TRP A 32 -10.54 -17.09 -18.24
N VAL A 33 -11.76 -16.52 -18.23
CA VAL A 33 -12.11 -15.40 -17.34
C VAL A 33 -11.99 -15.83 -15.87
N VAL A 34 -12.53 -16.99 -15.51
CA VAL A 34 -12.42 -17.53 -14.13
C VAL A 34 -10.95 -17.66 -13.72
N ARG A 35 -10.10 -18.21 -14.59
CA ARG A 35 -8.65 -18.33 -14.33
C ARG A 35 -7.97 -16.96 -14.16
N LEU A 36 -8.37 -15.96 -14.93
CA LEU A 36 -7.79 -14.63 -14.86
C LEU A 36 -8.13 -13.93 -13.55
N VAL A 37 -9.40 -14.03 -13.11
CA VAL A 37 -9.85 -13.48 -11.82
C VAL A 37 -9.17 -14.20 -10.65
N LEU A 38 -9.14 -15.54 -10.65
CA LEU A 38 -8.46 -16.31 -9.60
C LEU A 38 -6.96 -15.98 -9.53
N LYS A 39 -6.31 -15.74 -10.67
CA LYS A 39 -4.91 -15.30 -10.71
C LYS A 39 -4.75 -13.94 -10.03
N SER A 40 -5.64 -12.99 -10.32
CA SER A 40 -5.66 -11.67 -9.69
C SER A 40 -5.85 -11.75 -8.17
N ILE A 41 -6.83 -12.53 -7.69
CA ILE A 41 -7.08 -12.74 -6.26
C ILE A 41 -5.85 -13.33 -5.56
N LYS A 42 -5.22 -14.33 -6.18
CA LYS A 42 -3.98 -14.93 -5.67
C LYS A 42 -2.84 -13.92 -5.57
N ASP A 43 -2.68 -13.07 -6.58
CA ASP A 43 -1.63 -12.05 -6.59
C ASP A 43 -1.90 -10.98 -5.52
N LYS A 44 -3.17 -10.57 -5.33
CA LYS A 44 -3.62 -9.71 -4.23
C LYS A 44 -3.29 -10.32 -2.85
N ALA A 45 -3.61 -11.60 -2.66
CA ALA A 45 -3.33 -12.31 -1.40
C ALA A 45 -1.82 -12.37 -1.11
N ARG A 46 -0.98 -12.59 -2.13
CA ARG A 46 0.48 -12.59 -1.97
C ARG A 46 1.01 -11.23 -1.54
N ASN A 47 0.52 -10.14 -2.14
CA ASN A 47 0.95 -8.79 -1.80
C ASN A 47 0.56 -8.42 -0.36
N MET A 48 -0.62 -8.85 0.09
CA MET A 48 -1.06 -8.64 1.47
C MET A 48 -0.19 -9.39 2.50
N VAL A 49 0.33 -10.57 2.17
CA VAL A 49 1.28 -11.31 3.02
C VAL A 49 2.63 -10.58 3.12
N ILE A 50 3.07 -9.92 2.04
CA ILE A 50 4.33 -9.16 2.02
C ILE A 50 4.20 -7.88 2.85
N GLU A 51 3.06 -7.19 2.76
CA GLU A 51 2.79 -5.96 3.53
C GLU A 51 2.61 -6.20 5.04
N THR A 52 2.21 -7.42 5.42
CA THR A 52 2.07 -7.82 6.84
C THR A 52 3.37 -8.40 7.42
N ALA A 53 4.41 -8.63 6.61
CA ALA A 53 5.72 -8.97 7.12
C ALA A 53 6.35 -7.73 7.78
N PRO A 54 6.80 -7.80 9.05
CA PRO A 54 7.40 -6.65 9.71
C PRO A 54 8.63 -6.22 8.92
N THR A 55 8.60 -4.98 8.43
CA THR A 55 9.80 -4.27 7.98
C THR A 55 10.83 -4.34 9.12
N PRO A 56 12.08 -4.79 8.87
CA PRO A 56 13.12 -4.65 9.86
C PRO A 56 13.31 -3.16 10.11
N VAL A 57 12.84 -2.70 11.27
CA VAL A 57 13.01 -1.33 11.74
C VAL A 57 14.52 -1.13 11.88
N SER A 58 15.12 -0.43 10.92
CA SER A 58 16.47 0.08 11.06
C SER A 58 16.40 1.27 12.01
N THR A 59 16.44 0.97 13.30
CA THR A 59 16.49 1.94 14.39
C THR A 59 17.87 2.60 14.44
N ASN A 60 18.10 3.61 13.59
CA ASN A 60 19.13 4.61 13.85
C ASN A 60 18.45 5.89 14.34
N GLN A 61 18.17 5.91 15.65
CA GLN A 61 17.88 7.12 16.39
C GLN A 61 19.15 7.96 16.49
N VAL A 62 19.08 9.24 16.09
CA VAL A 62 19.96 10.30 16.61
C VAL A 62 19.05 11.45 17.04
N PRO A 63 19.20 11.99 18.27
CA PRO A 63 18.15 12.77 18.92
C PRO A 63 18.09 14.22 18.44
N HIS A 64 16.84 14.65 18.27
CA HIS A 64 16.28 16.00 18.34
C HIS A 64 17.13 17.05 19.10
N LEU A 65 17.47 18.17 18.44
CA LEU A 65 17.51 19.47 19.11
C LEU A 65 17.12 20.63 18.19
N GLU A 66 16.32 21.50 18.77
CA GLU A 66 15.55 22.60 18.21
C GLU A 66 16.43 23.76 17.74
N ALA A 67 15.97 24.50 16.72
CA ALA A 67 16.03 25.96 16.71
C ALA A 67 15.25 26.53 15.52
N LEU A 68 14.03 27.01 15.80
CA LEU A 68 13.36 28.03 15.00
C LEU A 68 14.26 29.27 14.95
N SER A 69 14.53 29.83 13.76
CA SER A 69 14.75 31.28 13.67
C SER A 69 14.46 31.81 12.28
N ASN A 70 13.50 32.72 12.26
CA ASN A 70 13.03 33.52 11.14
C ASN A 70 14.15 34.43 10.62
N SER A 71 14.12 34.79 9.33
CA SER A 71 14.03 36.20 8.89
C SER A 71 14.41 36.38 7.42
N SER A 72 13.51 37.05 6.72
CA SER A 72 13.68 37.79 5.47
C SER A 72 14.95 38.66 5.46
N ALA A 73 15.65 38.70 4.33
CA ALA A 73 16.36 39.89 3.83
C ALA A 73 16.70 39.75 2.34
N MET A 74 16.11 40.62 1.53
CA MET A 74 16.60 41.00 0.19
C MET A 74 18.10 41.31 0.24
N GLY A 75 18.84 40.94 -0.81
CA GLY A 75 20.25 41.29 -0.95
C GLY A 75 20.74 41.14 -2.38
N THR A 76 20.32 42.05 -3.26
CA THR A 76 21.00 42.31 -4.54
C THR A 76 22.45 42.70 -4.27
N ARG A 77 23.43 41.95 -4.78
CA ARG A 77 24.78 42.46 -5.03
C ARG A 77 25.36 41.91 -6.34
N VAL A 78 25.50 42.84 -7.28
CA VAL A 78 26.35 42.79 -8.47
C VAL A 78 27.81 42.62 -8.04
N MET A 79 28.57 41.75 -8.71
CA MET A 79 30.03 41.90 -8.83
C MET A 79 30.47 41.57 -10.25
N VAL A 80 31.16 42.57 -10.82
CA VAL A 80 31.93 42.55 -12.06
C VAL A 80 33.11 41.59 -11.91
N LEU A 81 33.38 40.76 -12.92
CA LEU A 81 34.72 40.21 -13.13
C LEU A 81 35.29 40.74 -14.44
N LYS A 82 36.59 41.00 -14.35
CA LYS A 82 37.47 41.84 -15.15
C LYS A 82 38.03 41.11 -16.37
#